data_AF-A0A022PGH8-F1
#
_entry.id   AF-A0A022PGH8-F1
#
_cell.length_a   1.000
_cell.length_b   1.000
_cell.length_c   1.000
_cell.angle_alpha   90.00
_cell.angle_beta   90.00
_cell.angle_gamma   90.00
#
_symmetry.space_group_name_H-M   'P 1'
#
loop_
_entity.id
_entity.type
_entity.pdbx_description
1 polymer ?
#
loop_
_entity_poly.entity_id
_entity_poly.type
_entity_poly.pdbx_seq_one_letter_code
_entity_poly.pdbx_strand_id
1 'polypeptide(L)' 'MSPKGVPYENRALALGSKAGKYHEYEVIKPLPVLQGKIAPAFDQPGGGVQILPNFLERVNVDWLIKNGYVKEVKNANYK' A
#
# COMPACT_ATOMS: atom_id res chain seq x y z
N MET A 1 -1.49 -0.41 -2.25
CA MET A 1 -0.61 -0.75 -1.10
C MET A 1 0.76 -1.17 -1.64
N SER A 2 1.77 -1.29 -0.78
CA SER A 2 3.09 -1.83 -1.13
C SER A 2 3.58 -2.73 0.01
N PRO A 3 4.45 -3.72 -0.26
CA PRO A 3 5.11 -4.49 0.80
C PRO A 3 5.81 -3.58 1.80
N LYS A 4 5.90 -4.04 3.05
CA LYS A 4 6.67 -3.35 4.10
C LYS A 4 8.13 -3.21 3.65
N GLY A 5 8.73 -2.06 3.94
CA GLY A 5 10.13 -1.78 3.63
C GLY A 5 10.39 -1.26 2.22
N VAL A 6 9.38 -1.15 1.34
CA VAL A 6 9.55 -0.46 0.04
C VAL A 6 9.86 1.02 0.30
N PRO A 7 11.05 1.53 -0.15
CA PRO A 7 11.43 2.94 0.00
C PRO A 7 10.40 3.88 -0.61
N TYR A 8 10.31 5.10 -0.11
CA TYR A 8 9.29 6.06 -0.56
C TYR A 8 9.43 6.38 -2.06
N GLU A 9 10.67 6.58 -2.49
CA GLU A 9 11.09 6.87 -3.86
C GLU A 9 10.68 5.73 -4.80
N ASN A 10 10.75 4.50 -4.30
CA ASN A 10 10.38 3.31 -5.08
C ASN A 10 8.87 3.15 -5.27
N ARG A 11 8.06 4.00 -4.63
CA ARG A 11 6.59 4.03 -4.79
C ARG A 11 6.13 4.98 -5.88
N ALA A 12 7.01 5.84 -6.40
CA ALA A 12 6.72 6.82 -7.45
C ALA A 12 5.39 7.56 -7.23
N LEU A 13 5.24 8.17 -6.04
CA LEU A 13 4.03 8.89 -5.65
C LEU A 13 4.15 10.37 -6.03
N ALA A 14 3.02 10.98 -6.38
CA ALA A 14 2.96 12.40 -6.74
C ALA A 14 3.42 13.31 -5.60
N LEU A 15 3.89 14.51 -5.97
CA LEU A 15 4.18 15.60 -5.04
C LEU A 15 2.99 15.84 -4.10
N GLY A 16 3.25 15.98 -2.80
CA GLY A 16 2.23 16.13 -1.78
C GLY A 16 1.74 14.82 -1.14
N SER A 17 2.02 13.65 -1.71
CA SER A 17 1.60 12.36 -1.12
C SER A 17 2.24 12.11 0.25
N LYS A 18 3.41 12.70 0.51
CA LYS A 18 4.10 12.65 1.81
C LYS A 18 3.36 13.38 2.93
N ALA A 19 2.43 14.30 2.60
CA ALA A 19 1.58 14.96 3.59
C ALA A 19 0.49 14.01 4.14
N GLY A 20 0.21 12.90 3.45
CA GLY A 20 -0.66 11.85 3.94
C GLY A 20 -0.05 11.09 5.12
N LYS A 21 -0.91 10.46 5.93
CA LYS A 21 -0.46 9.60 7.03
C LYS A 21 0.12 8.30 6.47
N TYR A 22 1.20 7.83 7.09
CA TYR A 22 1.70 6.49 6.86
C TYR A 22 0.86 5.48 7.64
N HIS A 23 0.38 4.46 6.93
CA HIS A 23 -0.39 3.36 7.51
C HIS A 23 0.30 2.04 7.20
N GLU A 24 0.32 1.15 8.18
CA GLU A 24 0.82 -0.22 8.04
C GLU A 24 -0.30 -1.20 8.35
N TYR A 25 -0.40 -2.26 7.56
CA TYR A 25 -1.44 -3.27 7.70
C TYR A 25 -0.83 -4.66 7.67
N GLU A 26 -1.37 -5.56 8.49
CA GLU A 26 -1.06 -6.98 8.48
C GLU A 26 -2.22 -7.73 7.83
N VAL A 27 -1.91 -8.61 6.88
CA VAL A 27 -2.89 -9.50 6.24
C VAL A 27 -3.21 -10.64 7.19
N ILE A 28 -4.47 -10.74 7.63
CA ILE A 28 -4.89 -11.69 8.67
C ILE A 28 -5.73 -12.86 8.15
N LYS A 29 -6.08 -12.83 6.86
CA LYS A 29 -6.66 -13.95 6.10
C LYS A 29 -6.27 -13.82 4.64
N PRO A 30 -6.38 -14.89 3.81
CA PRO A 30 -6.03 -14.83 2.40
C PRO A 30 -6.69 -13.64 1.69
N LEU A 31 -5.87 -12.78 1.08
CA LEU A 31 -6.29 -11.60 0.35
C LEU A 31 -5.95 -11.80 -1.13
N PRO A 32 -6.94 -11.93 -2.02
CA PRO A 32 -6.65 -11.95 -3.45
C PRO A 32 -6.09 -10.59 -3.87
N VAL A 33 -4.94 -10.60 -4.54
CA VAL A 33 -4.24 -9.39 -4.98
C VAL A 33 -3.76 -9.49 -6.41
N LEU A 34 -3.71 -8.34 -7.08
CA LEU A 34 -2.84 -8.11 -8.22
C LEU A 34 -1.59 -7.41 -7.73
N GLN A 35 -0.43 -7.88 -8.16
CA GLN A 35 0.85 -7.28 -7.85
C GLN A 35 1.63 -6.98 -9.11
N GLY A 36 2.31 -5.84 -9.13
CA GLY A 36 3.08 -5.39 -10.28
C GLY A 36 4.21 -4.46 -9.88
N LYS A 37 5.21 -4.36 -10.76
CA LYS A 37 6.31 -3.42 -10.60
C LYS A 37 5.82 -2.00 -10.89
N ILE A 38 6.15 -1.08 -10.00
CA ILE A 38 5.86 0.35 -10.15
C ILE A 38 6.80 0.92 -11.21
N ALA A 39 6.26 1.58 -12.23
CA ALA A 39 7.07 2.28 -13.22
C ALA A 39 7.65 3.59 -12.62
N PRO A 40 8.77 4.10 -13.17
CA PRO A 40 9.26 5.44 -12.81
C PRO A 40 8.20 6.51 -13.11
N ALA A 41 8.01 7.46 -12.20
CA ALA A 41 7.10 8.59 -12.35
C ALA A 41 7.43 9.69 -11.32
N PHE A 42 6.97 10.92 -11.57
CA PHE A 42 7.11 12.07 -10.65
C PHE A 42 8.55 12.33 -10.17
N ASP A 43 9.52 12.22 -11.09
CA ASP A 43 10.96 12.33 -10.80
C ASP A 43 11.48 11.33 -9.76
N GLN A 44 10.78 10.21 -9.61
CA GLN A 44 11.16 9.11 -8.74
C GLN A 44 11.44 7.84 -9.56
N PRO A 45 12.42 7.02 -9.13
CA PRO A 45 12.84 5.83 -9.87
C PRO A 45 11.77 4.72 -9.92
N GLY A 46 10.80 4.73 -9.00
CA GLY A 46 9.83 3.63 -8.89
C GLY A 46 10.52 2.29 -8.62
N GLY A 47 10.03 1.22 -9.23
CA GLY A 47 10.63 -0.11 -9.14
C GLY A 47 10.25 -0.91 -7.90
N GLY A 48 9.51 -0.33 -6.96
CA GLY A 48 8.85 -1.06 -5.89
C GLY A 48 7.70 -1.93 -6.40
N VAL A 49 7.13 -2.74 -5.52
CA VAL A 49 5.92 -3.54 -5.83
C VAL A 49 4.68 -2.79 -5.36
N GLN A 50 3.71 -2.65 -6.26
CA GLN A 50 2.36 -2.21 -5.93
C GLN A 50 1.45 -3.43 -5.79
N ILE A 51 0.59 -3.38 -4.78
CA ILE A 51 -0.43 -4.37 -4.46
C ILE A 51 -1.80 -3.70 -4.56
N LEU A 52 -2.68 -4.28 -5.37
CA LEU A 52 -4.08 -3.92 -5.52
C LEU A 52 -4.97 -5.10 -5.10
N PRO A 53 -6.06 -4.87 -4.35
CA PRO A 53 -7.03 -5.91 -4.08
C PRO A 53 -7.68 -6.42 -5.38
N ASN A 54 -7.80 -7.73 -5.53
CA ASN A 54 -8.34 -8.37 -6.73
C ASN A 54 -9.72 -9.00 -6.44
N PHE A 55 -10.74 -8.14 -6.38
CA PHE A 55 -12.14 -8.54 -6.20
C PHE A 55 -12.95 -8.15 -7.44
N LEU A 56 -14.14 -8.74 -7.60
CA LEU A 56 -15.07 -8.41 -8.68
C LEU A 56 -15.44 -6.92 -8.67
N GLU A 57 -15.62 -6.37 -7.47
CA GLU A 57 -15.89 -4.94 -7.26
C GLU A 57 -14.66 -4.22 -6.73
N ARG A 58 -14.57 -2.92 -7.01
CA ARG A 58 -13.50 -2.08 -6.48
C ARG A 58 -13.68 -1.90 -4.97
N VAL A 59 -12.71 -2.40 -4.21
CA VAL A 59 -12.65 -2.23 -2.75
C VAL A 59 -11.51 -1.30 -2.34
N ASN A 60 -11.67 -0.65 -1.19
CA ASN A 60 -10.66 0.19 -0.57
C ASN A 60 -10.14 -0.44 0.74
N VAL A 61 -9.17 0.21 1.37
CA VAL A 61 -8.55 -0.32 2.61
C VAL A 61 -9.56 -0.40 3.75
N ASP A 62 -10.47 0.57 3.91
CA ASP A 62 -11.51 0.52 4.94
C ASP A 62 -12.41 -0.70 4.80
N TRP A 63 -12.78 -1.05 3.57
CA TRP A 63 -13.55 -2.26 3.30
C TRP A 63 -12.76 -3.51 3.70
N LEU A 64 -11.47 -3.57 3.40
CA LEU A 64 -10.61 -4.70 3.79
C LEU A 64 -10.52 -4.86 5.31
N ILE A 65 -10.44 -3.74 6.06
CA ILE A 65 -10.45 -3.75 7.52
C ILE A 65 -11.79 -4.27 8.05
N LYS A 66 -12.90 -3.68 7.59
CA LYS A 66 -14.26 -4.05 8.04
C LYS A 66 -14.61 -5.51 7.74
N ASN A 67 -14.06 -6.06 6.66
CA ASN A 67 -14.27 -7.45 6.27
C ASN A 67 -13.18 -8.40 6.82
N GLY A 68 -12.27 -7.92 7.67
CA GLY A 68 -11.27 -8.73 8.34
C GLY A 68 -10.20 -9.32 7.40
N TYR A 69 -9.92 -8.70 6.26
CA TYR A 69 -8.79 -9.07 5.41
C TYR A 69 -7.46 -8.58 5.97
N VAL A 70 -7.48 -7.36 6.52
CA VAL A 70 -6.30 -6.72 7.09
C VAL A 70 -6.63 -6.08 8.43
N LYS A 71 -5.63 -5.98 9.31
CA LYS A 71 -5.69 -5.15 10.52
C LYS A 71 -4.63 -4.05 10.43
N GLU A 72 -4.96 -2.85 10.89
CA GLU A 72 -3.97 -1.77 11.01
C GLU A 72 -3.01 -2.06 12.16
N VAL A 73 -1.72 -1.88 11.92
CA VAL A 73 -0.66 -2.04 12.92
C VAL A 73 -0.24 -0.65 13.36
N LYS A 74 -0.44 -0.33 14.65
CA LYS A 74 0.04 0.92 15.22
C LYS A 74 1.57 0.85 15.37
N ASN A 75 2.28 1.53 14.48
CA ASN A 75 3.70 1.77 14.67
C ASN A 75 3.91 3.07 15.45
N ALA A 76 4.40 2.95 16.70
CA ALA A 76 4.80 4.09 17.51
C ALA A 76 6.08 4.81 17.01
N ASN A 77 6.73 4.27 15.97
CA ASN A 77 8.10 4.63 15.57
C ASN A 77 8.24 5.19 14.15
N TYR A 78 7.16 5.45 13.42
CA TYR A 78 7.25 6.13 12.12
C TYR A 78 7.14 7.65 12.34
N LYS A 79 8.30 8.30 12.53
CA LYS A 79 8.46 9.75 12.54
C LYS A 79 8.81 10.27 11.15
#